data_AF-A0A9E3X8H3-F1
#
_entry.id   AF-A0A9E3X8H3-F1
#
_cell.length_a   1.000
_cell.length_b   1.000
_cell.length_c   1.000
_cell.angle_alpha   90.00
_cell.angle_beta   90.00
_cell.angle_gamma   90.00
#
_symmetry.space_group_name_H-M   'P 1'
#
loop_
_entity.id
_entity.type
_entity.pdbx_description
1 polymer ?
#
loop_
_entity_poly.entity_id
_entity_poly.type
_entity_poly.pdbx_seq_one_letter_code
_entity_poly.pdbx_strand_id
1 'polypeptide(L)' 'DGQRENARGMVRNFFYVRVSGTRGDVINYLTELTDSQPAASIEKISLYPANASTITSGNTEAHIELSIFSQN' A
#
# COMPACT_ATOMS: atom_id res chain seq x y z
N ASP A 1 26.83 -28.95 -19.87
CA ASP A 1 26.77 -27.61 -19.28
C ASP A 1 25.73 -26.75 -19.99
N GLY A 2 24.45 -26.97 -19.66
CA GLY A 2 23.33 -26.30 -20.28
C GLY A 2 23.02 -24.98 -19.57
N GLN A 3 23.34 -23.87 -20.23
CA GLN A 3 22.54 -22.63 -20.28
C GLN A 3 21.62 -22.40 -19.06
N ARG A 4 22.17 -22.02 -17.91
CA ARG A 4 21.44 -21.22 -16.92
C ARG A 4 21.36 -19.78 -17.45
N GLU A 5 20.64 -19.58 -18.55
CA GLU A 5 20.33 -18.24 -19.03
C GLU A 5 19.40 -17.56 -18.02
N ASN A 6 19.94 -16.56 -17.32
CA ASN A 6 19.21 -15.39 -16.80
C ASN A 6 18.00 -15.64 -15.87
N ALA A 7 18.13 -16.50 -14.86
CA ALA A 7 17.22 -16.39 -13.70
C ALA A 7 17.57 -15.13 -12.89
N ARG A 8 17.14 -13.95 -13.35
CA ARG A 8 17.16 -12.73 -12.54
C ARG A 8 16.08 -12.88 -11.45
N GLY A 9 16.50 -13.22 -10.24
CA GLY A 9 15.58 -13.32 -9.11
C GLY A 9 14.96 -11.96 -8.81
N MET A 10 13.65 -11.90 -8.66
CA MET A 10 12.95 -10.72 -8.17
C MET A 10 12.61 -10.94 -6.69
N VAL A 11 12.93 -9.97 -5.84
CA VAL A 11 12.49 -9.97 -4.44
C VAL A 11 11.25 -9.08 -4.35
N ARG A 12 10.16 -9.62 -3.79
CA ARG A 12 8.93 -8.87 -3.50
C ARG A 12 8.87 -8.61 -2.01
N ASN A 13 8.94 -7.34 -1.63
CA ASN A 13 8.82 -6.91 -0.24
C ASN A 13 7.37 -6.49 0.03
N PHE A 14 6.80 -6.92 1.15
CA PHE A 14 5.46 -6.53 1.59
C PHE A 14 5.54 -5.52 2.73
N PHE A 15 4.71 -4.48 2.66
CA PHE A 15 4.61 -3.42 3.64
C PHE A 15 3.17 -3.28 4.11
N TYR A 16 3.00 -3.01 5.40
CA TYR A 16 1.70 -2.75 6.01
C TYR A 16 1.68 -1.33 6.57
N VAL A 17 0.78 -0.51 6.05
CA VAL A 17 0.63 0.89 6.43
C VAL A 17 -0.75 1.09 7.07
N ARG A 18 -0.81 1.90 8.12
CA ARG A 18 -2.07 2.40 8.68
C ARG A 18 -2.12 3.91 8.53
N VAL A 19 -3.21 4.41 7.99
CA VAL A 19 -3.47 5.84 7.81
C VAL A 19 -4.80 6.17 8.46
N SER A 20 -4.81 7.14 9.38
CA SER A 20 -6.03 7.60 10.03
C SER A 20 -6.26 9.07 9.71
N GLY A 21 -7.46 9.43 9.30
CA GLY A 21 -7.81 10.79 8.88
C GLY A 21 -9.16 10.85 8.22
N THR A 22 -9.48 11.95 7.54
CA THR A 22 -10.67 12.01 6.70
C THR A 22 -10.53 11.10 5.48
N ARG A 23 -11.65 10.84 4.79
CA ARG A 23 -11.60 10.15 3.49
C ARG A 23 -10.67 10.87 2.49
N GLY A 24 -10.60 12.20 2.54
CA GLY A 24 -9.72 12.99 1.69
C GLY A 24 -8.24 12.73 2.00
N ASP A 25 -7.88 12.65 3.27
CA ASP A 25 -6.50 12.40 3.71
C ASP A 25 -6.01 11.02 3.24
N VAL A 26 -6.86 9.99 3.34
CA VAL A 26 -6.53 8.65 2.86
C VAL A 26 -6.32 8.63 1.34
N ILE A 27 -7.17 9.33 0.58
CA ILE A 27 -7.04 9.40 -0.88
C ILE A 27 -5.76 10.13 -1.28
N ASN A 28 -5.45 11.25 -0.60
CA ASN A 28 -4.23 12.01 -0.85
C ASN A 28 -2.99 11.16 -0.56
N TYR A 29 -2.96 10.44 0.57
CA TYR A 29 -1.87 9.54 0.90
C TYR A 29 -1.65 8.45 -0.17
N LEU A 30 -2.73 7.80 -0.62
CA LEU A 30 -2.65 6.77 -1.65
C LEU A 30 -2.11 7.33 -2.97
N THR A 31 -2.50 8.56 -3.32
CA THR A 31 -2.04 9.25 -4.54
C THR A 31 -0.55 9.57 -4.45
N GLU A 32 -0.12 10.19 -3.34
CA GLU A 32 1.30 10.49 -3.09
C GLU A 32 2.17 9.22 -3.09
N LEU A 33 1.66 8.12 -2.55
CA LEU A 33 2.35 6.84 -2.54
C LEU A 33 2.54 6.28 -3.97
N THR A 34 1.49 6.27 -4.79
CA THR A 34 1.59 5.79 -6.18
C THR A 34 2.48 6.68 -7.04
N ASP A 35 2.49 7.98 -6.79
CA ASP A 35 3.31 8.94 -7.53
C ASP A 35 4.79 8.85 -7.12
N SER A 36 5.08 8.69 -5.82
CA SER A 36 6.45 8.63 -5.30
C SER A 36 7.11 7.26 -5.45
N GLN A 37 6.33 6.19 -5.52
CA GLN A 37 6.82 4.82 -5.67
C GLN A 37 6.07 4.10 -6.81
N PRO A 38 6.40 4.38 -8.08
CA PRO A 38 5.71 3.76 -9.23
C PRO A 38 5.86 2.23 -9.30
N ALA A 39 6.88 1.68 -8.63
CA ALA A 39 7.11 0.24 -8.50
C ALA A 39 6.31 -0.41 -7.35
N ALA A 40 5.60 0.39 -6.53
CA ALA A 40 4.71 -0.11 -5.51
C ALA A 40 3.38 -0.56 -6.11
N SER A 41 2.89 -1.71 -5.67
CA SER A 41 1.56 -2.22 -5.99
C SER A 41 0.74 -2.24 -4.71
N ILE A 42 -0.47 -1.70 -4.76
CA ILE A 42 -1.43 -1.80 -3.67
C ILE A 42 -2.10 -3.17 -3.77
N GLU A 43 -1.86 -4.04 -2.79
CA GLU A 43 -2.44 -5.39 -2.75
C GLU A 43 -3.84 -5.36 -2.15
N LYS A 44 -4.01 -4.59 -1.08
CA LYS A 44 -5.26 -4.55 -0.31
C LYS A 44 -5.42 -3.21 0.39
N ILE A 45 -6.62 -2.67 0.35
CA ILE A 45 -7.05 -1.56 1.20
C ILE A 45 -8.26 -2.03 2.00
N SER A 46 -8.16 -1.95 3.33
CA SER A 46 -9.27 -2.19 4.23
C SER A 46 -9.63 -0.88 4.93
N LEU A 47 -10.86 -0.41 4.74
CA LEU A 47 -11.36 0.80 5.40
C LEU A 47 -12.13 0.39 6.66
N TYR A 48 -11.78 1.00 7.78
CA TYR A 48 -12.44 0.83 9.05
C TYR A 48 -13.07 2.15 9.49
N PRO A 49 -14.39 2.21 9.68
CA PRO A 49 -14.94 2.96 10.79
C PRO A 49 -14.71 2.16 12.08
N ALA A 50 -14.14 2.76 13.11
CA ALA A 50 -13.87 2.08 14.38
C ALA A 50 -15.09 2.07 15.33
N ASN A 51 -16.07 2.96 15.14
CA ASN A 51 -17.30 3.06 15.93
C ASN A 51 -18.18 4.26 15.47
N ALA A 52 -19.36 4.42 16.09
CA ALA A 52 -20.29 5.52 15.84
C ALA A 52 -19.64 6.91 15.96
N SER A 53 -18.67 7.09 16.86
CA SER A 53 -17.95 8.36 17.04
C SER A 53 -17.08 8.72 15.83
N THR A 54 -16.39 7.73 15.23
CA THR A 54 -15.61 7.95 13.99
C THR A 54 -16.48 8.22 12.76
N ILE A 55 -17.68 7.67 12.69
CA ILE A 55 -18.63 7.94 11.59
C ILE A 55 -19.12 9.39 11.65
N THR A 56 -19.47 9.89 12.83
CA THR A 56 -19.92 11.28 13.01
C THR A 56 -18.83 12.32 12.79
N SER A 57 -17.56 11.98 13.03
CA SER A 57 -16.43 12.89 12.80
C SER A 57 -15.92 12.89 11.37
N GLY A 58 -16.41 11.97 10.51
CA GLY A 58 -15.93 11.83 9.13
C GLY A 58 -14.53 11.22 9.02
N ASN A 59 -13.98 10.72 10.13
CA ASN A 59 -12.68 10.08 10.18
C ASN A 59 -12.78 8.58 9.88
N THR A 60 -11.81 8.07 9.14
CA THR A 60 -11.64 6.67 8.78
C THR A 60 -10.20 6.24 9.08
N GLU A 61 -10.02 4.95 9.31
CA GLU A 61 -8.70 4.33 9.31
C GLU A 61 -8.59 3.41 8.10
N ALA A 62 -7.53 3.55 7.31
CA ALA A 62 -7.21 2.71 6.18
C ALA A 62 -6.00 1.84 6.53
N HIS A 63 -6.18 0.52 6.42
CA HIS A 63 -5.08 -0.44 6.46
C HIS A 63 -4.72 -0.80 5.03
N ILE A 64 -3.49 -0.52 4.65
CA ILE A 64 -3.01 -0.64 3.28
C ILE A 64 -1.87 -1.66 3.27
N GLU A 65 -2.05 -2.72 2.48
CA GLU A 65 -1.01 -3.68 2.17
C GLU A 65 -0.41 -3.34 0.80
N LEU A 66 0.91 -3.22 0.75
CA LEU A 66 1.67 -2.79 -0.41
C LEU A 66 2.75 -3.81 -0.70
N SER A 67 3.07 -4.00 -1.99
CA SER A 67 4.28 -4.71 -2.37
C SER A 67 5.18 -3.88 -3.28
N ILE A 68 6.49 -4.00 -3.10
CA ILE A 68 7.49 -3.36 -3.95
C ILE A 68 8.46 -4.43 -4.45
N PHE A 69 8.67 -4.47 -5.76
CA PHE A 69 9.70 -5.30 -6.36
C PHE A 69 11.04 -4.58 -6.32
N SER A 70 12.05 -5.20 -5.71
CA SER A 70 13.44 -4.75 -5.81
C SER A 70 14.20 -5.64 -6.78
N GLN A 71 14.90 -5.03 -7.74
CA GLN A 71 15.89 -5.73 -8.56
C GLN A 71 17.19 -5.83 -7.76
N ASN A 72 17.75 -7.03 -7.68
CA ASN A 72 19.13 -7.25 -7.24
C ASN A 72 20.08 -7.18 -8.44
#